data_AF-A0A8K0LJ65-F1
#
_entry.id   AF-A0A8K0LJ65-F1
#
_cell.length_a   1.000
_cell.length_b   1.000
_cell.length_c   1.000
_cell.angle_alpha   90.00
_cell.angle_beta   90.00
_cell.angle_gamma   90.00
#
_symmetry.space_group_name_H-M   'P 1'
#
loop_
_entity.id
_entity.type
_entity.pdbx_description
1 polymer ?
#
loop_
_entity_poly.entity_id
_entity_poly.type
_entity_poly.pdbx_seq_one_letter_code
_entity_poly.pdbx_strand_id
1 'polypeptide(L)'
;MTPDGGEESPRPRAHDTDWVGDLKTPVILQGIQIYHEDLRKLDDGEWLNDNIVNYGLETLKKKYDDSNNRVHLFSTHFYTTLKKEKSAIDYDRVRSWTKKAKLLDKDYVVVPVHEYSHWWMAIICNPGGLDHDIGPCSYRIITLDSLNQDHSQAIDRLEKYLLAEFQDKKTRIITKPAQQLHIKAENIPQQNNSYDCGIFILGYFE
;
A
#
# COMPACT_ATOMS: atom_id res chain seq x y z
N MET A 1 52.64 -8.36 19.48
CA MET A 1 52.22 -8.66 18.10
C MET A 1 50.72 -8.50 18.05
N THR A 2 50.24 -7.32 17.66
CA THR A 2 48.83 -7.03 17.39
C THR A 2 48.51 -7.50 15.96
N PRO A 3 47.38 -8.17 15.70
CA PRO A 3 47.02 -8.54 14.34
C PRO A 3 46.61 -7.29 13.56
N ASP A 4 47.09 -7.27 12.32
CA ASP A 4 46.92 -6.26 11.30
C ASP A 4 45.44 -6.01 11.00
N GLY A 5 44.99 -4.77 11.22
CA GLY A 5 43.65 -4.33 10.86
C GLY A 5 43.62 -4.06 9.37
N GLY A 6 43.18 -5.05 8.59
CA GLY A 6 42.90 -4.85 7.17
C GLY A 6 41.82 -3.79 7.00
N GLU A 7 42.20 -2.61 6.51
CA GLU A 7 41.29 -1.60 6.01
C GLU A 7 40.49 -2.21 4.85
N GLU A 8 39.23 -2.55 5.10
CA GLU A 8 38.26 -2.80 4.03
C GLU A 8 38.16 -1.51 3.21
N SER A 9 38.56 -1.58 1.93
CA SER A 9 38.35 -0.52 0.97
C SER A 9 36.87 -0.12 0.96
N PRO A 10 36.52 1.19 0.97
CA PRO A 10 35.12 1.60 0.98
C PRO A 10 34.39 0.98 -0.20
N ARG A 11 33.21 0.38 0.05
CA ARG A 11 32.33 0.00 -1.07
C ARG A 11 32.07 1.28 -1.89
N PRO A 12 32.19 1.22 -3.23
CA PRO A 12 31.88 2.37 -4.08
C PRO A 12 30.46 2.85 -3.75
N ARG A 13 30.31 4.16 -3.54
CA ARG A 13 28.99 4.75 -3.29
C ARG A 13 28.20 4.64 -4.59
N ALA A 14 26.91 4.32 -4.50
CA ALA A 14 26.02 4.20 -5.67
C ALA A 14 26.04 5.42 -6.62
N HIS A 15 26.49 6.58 -6.13
CA HIS A 15 26.63 7.80 -6.93
C HIS A 15 27.71 7.77 -8.04
N ASP A 16 28.56 6.76 -8.13
CA ASP A 16 29.63 6.70 -9.15
C ASP A 16 29.22 6.06 -10.48
N THR A 17 27.98 5.56 -10.62
CA THR A 17 27.48 4.99 -11.88
C THR A 17 26.09 5.53 -12.21
N ASP A 18 25.97 6.32 -13.28
CA ASP A 18 24.68 6.75 -13.84
C ASP A 18 23.97 5.55 -14.52
N TRP A 19 23.52 4.58 -13.72
CA TRP A 19 22.84 3.37 -14.18
C TRP A 19 21.50 3.67 -14.88
N VAL A 20 21.00 4.89 -14.69
CA VAL A 20 19.74 5.39 -15.26
C VAL A 20 19.94 5.92 -16.69
N GLY A 21 21.16 6.30 -17.09
CA GLY A 21 21.44 6.97 -18.35
C GLY A 21 21.07 6.18 -19.61
N ASP A 22 21.21 4.85 -19.57
CA ASP A 22 20.94 3.98 -20.73
C ASP A 22 19.48 3.48 -20.80
N LEU A 23 18.67 3.74 -19.79
CA LEU A 23 17.29 3.25 -19.72
C LEU A 23 16.35 4.10 -20.58
N LYS A 24 15.56 3.47 -21.44
CA LYS A 24 14.54 4.18 -22.22
C LYS A 24 13.35 4.54 -21.32
N THR A 25 13.09 5.83 -21.16
CA THR A 25 11.94 6.36 -20.41
C THR A 25 11.02 7.22 -21.31
N PRO A 26 9.70 7.30 -21.01
CA PRO A 26 9.03 6.67 -19.89
C PRO A 26 8.83 5.16 -20.05
N VAL A 27 9.02 4.40 -18.98
CA VAL A 27 8.51 3.03 -18.88
C VAL A 27 7.04 3.11 -18.49
N ILE A 28 6.16 2.39 -19.19
CA ILE A 28 4.70 2.51 -19.01
C ILE A 28 4.08 1.18 -18.60
N LEU A 29 3.32 1.19 -17.50
CA LEU A 29 2.51 0.04 -17.05
C LEU A 29 1.18 0.54 -16.49
N GLN A 30 0.06 0.04 -17.02
CA GLN A 30 -1.30 0.40 -16.57
C GLN A 30 -1.56 1.92 -16.46
N GLY A 31 -0.93 2.72 -17.33
CA GLY A 31 -1.05 4.18 -17.32
C GLY A 31 -0.07 4.90 -16.39
N ILE A 32 0.67 4.17 -15.55
CA ILE A 32 1.80 4.70 -14.75
C ILE A 32 2.97 4.91 -15.69
N GLN A 33 3.64 6.06 -15.60
CA GLN A 33 4.79 6.44 -16.42
C GLN A 33 5.98 6.70 -15.50
N ILE A 34 7.09 6.00 -15.74
CA ILE A 34 8.33 6.12 -14.97
C ILE A 34 9.38 6.85 -15.79
N TYR A 35 9.80 8.03 -15.33
CA TYR A 35 10.85 8.84 -15.93
C TYR A 35 12.20 8.62 -15.23
N HIS A 36 13.28 9.14 -15.82
CA HIS A 36 14.62 9.03 -15.23
C HIS A 36 14.69 9.59 -13.79
N GLU A 37 13.93 10.63 -13.47
CA GLU A 37 13.87 11.20 -12.12
C GLU A 37 13.23 10.27 -11.10
N ASP A 38 12.23 9.49 -11.50
CA ASP A 38 11.62 8.46 -10.65
C ASP A 38 12.63 7.34 -10.39
N LEU A 39 13.37 6.91 -11.41
CA LEU A 39 14.36 5.83 -11.30
C LEU A 39 15.47 6.15 -10.30
N ARG A 40 15.91 7.42 -10.24
CA ARG A 40 16.89 7.86 -9.23
C ARG A 40 16.39 7.69 -7.79
N LYS A 41 15.08 7.56 -7.56
CA LYS A 41 14.54 7.23 -6.23
C LYS A 41 14.81 5.79 -5.79
N LEU A 42 15.37 4.96 -6.66
CA LEU A 42 15.85 3.63 -6.33
C LEU A 42 17.33 3.63 -5.88
N ASP A 43 18.01 4.78 -5.89
CA ASP A 43 19.38 4.90 -5.37
C ASP A 43 19.42 4.67 -3.85
N ASP A 44 20.55 4.17 -3.35
CA ASP A 44 20.78 3.97 -1.92
C ASP A 44 20.53 5.25 -1.12
N GLY A 45 19.69 5.16 -0.09
CA GLY A 45 19.39 6.30 0.79
C GLY A 45 18.25 7.21 0.31
N GLU A 46 17.67 6.96 -0.86
CA GLU A 46 16.53 7.72 -1.37
C GLU A 46 15.18 7.14 -0.90
N TRP A 47 14.18 8.02 -0.77
CA TRP A 47 12.80 7.60 -0.53
C TRP A 47 12.10 7.30 -1.86
N LEU A 48 11.45 6.14 -1.96
CA LEU A 48 10.59 5.84 -3.10
C LEU A 48 9.44 6.85 -3.18
N ASN A 49 9.12 7.27 -4.40
CA ASN A 49 7.97 8.11 -4.67
C ASN A 49 6.73 7.27 -5.08
N ASP A 50 5.59 7.94 -5.23
CA ASP A 50 4.34 7.33 -5.64
C ASP A 50 4.44 6.55 -6.96
N ASN A 51 5.17 7.07 -7.95
CA ASN A 51 5.31 6.43 -9.26
C ASN A 51 5.99 5.07 -9.16
N ILE A 52 7.14 5.01 -8.47
CA ILE A 52 7.89 3.77 -8.27
C ILE A 52 7.09 2.76 -7.45
N VAL A 53 6.44 3.18 -6.36
CA VAL A 53 5.62 2.29 -5.52
C VAL A 53 4.44 1.73 -6.33
N ASN A 54 3.67 2.58 -7.02
CA ASN A 54 2.54 2.13 -7.83
C ASN A 54 3.00 1.18 -8.95
N TYR A 55 4.10 1.50 -9.64
CA TYR A 55 4.64 0.66 -10.70
C TYR A 55 5.08 -0.71 -10.18
N GLY A 56 5.79 -0.74 -9.04
CA GLY A 56 6.24 -1.96 -8.40
C GLY A 56 5.06 -2.86 -7.99
N LEU A 57 4.06 -2.30 -7.31
CA LEU A 57 2.88 -3.05 -6.88
C LEU A 57 2.07 -3.58 -8.06
N GLU A 58 1.88 -2.81 -9.13
CA GLU A 58 1.19 -3.29 -10.33
C GLU A 58 2.00 -4.36 -11.08
N THR A 59 3.33 -4.27 -11.04
CA THR A 59 4.21 -5.30 -11.60
C THR A 59 4.07 -6.61 -10.83
N LEU A 60 4.12 -6.55 -9.49
CA LEU A 60 3.94 -7.70 -8.61
C LEU A 60 2.54 -8.30 -8.74
N LYS A 61 1.51 -7.45 -8.78
CA LYS A 61 0.12 -7.88 -8.98
C LYS A 61 -0.02 -8.62 -10.31
N LYS A 62 0.57 -8.11 -11.40
CA LYS A 62 0.56 -8.79 -12.69
C LYS A 62 1.33 -10.12 -12.67
N LYS A 63 2.39 -10.22 -11.87
CA LYS A 63 3.21 -11.43 -11.72
C LYS A 63 2.50 -12.54 -10.95
N TYR A 64 1.72 -12.20 -9.92
CA TYR A 64 1.17 -13.18 -8.97
C TYR A 64 -0.36 -13.30 -8.94
N ASP A 65 -1.11 -12.33 -9.47
CA ASP A 65 -2.58 -12.41 -9.51
C ASP A 65 -3.04 -13.19 -10.76
N ASP A 66 -3.27 -14.49 -10.55
CA ASP A 66 -3.61 -15.50 -11.54
C ASP A 66 -5.06 -15.40 -12.08
N SER A 67 -5.52 -14.19 -12.43
CA SER A 67 -6.79 -13.89 -13.12
C SER A 67 -8.10 -14.08 -12.35
N ASN A 68 -8.09 -14.65 -11.14
CA ASN A 68 -9.31 -14.85 -10.33
C ASN A 68 -9.91 -13.56 -9.73
N ASN A 69 -9.28 -12.40 -9.95
CA ASN A 69 -9.82 -11.08 -9.61
C ASN A 69 -10.22 -10.94 -8.12
N ARG A 70 -9.51 -11.68 -7.25
CA ARG A 70 -9.76 -11.75 -5.79
C ARG A 70 -9.19 -10.56 -5.05
N VAL A 71 -8.18 -9.90 -5.63
CA VAL A 71 -7.46 -8.77 -5.04
C VAL A 71 -7.80 -7.48 -5.79
N HIS A 72 -8.21 -6.46 -5.06
CA HIS A 72 -8.23 -5.08 -5.56
C HIS A 72 -7.05 -4.31 -4.96
N LEU A 73 -6.17 -3.81 -5.81
CA LEU A 73 -5.07 -2.94 -5.43
C LEU A 73 -5.48 -1.50 -5.72
N PHE A 74 -5.49 -0.65 -4.69
CA PHE A 74 -5.61 0.79 -4.88
C PHE A 74 -4.23 1.40 -5.19
N SER A 75 -4.22 2.44 -6.01
CA SER A 75 -3.04 3.31 -6.12
C SER A 75 -2.79 4.08 -4.82
N THR A 76 -1.56 4.51 -4.58
CA THR A 76 -1.16 5.36 -3.44
C THR A 76 -2.00 6.63 -3.27
N HIS A 77 -2.57 7.15 -4.36
CA HIS A 77 -3.41 8.34 -4.38
C HIS A 77 -4.79 8.14 -3.73
N PHE A 78 -5.27 6.90 -3.59
CA PHE A 78 -6.60 6.61 -3.05
C PHE A 78 -6.75 7.17 -1.64
N TYR A 79 -5.86 6.76 -0.73
CA TYR A 79 -5.97 7.15 0.66
C TYR A 79 -5.73 8.66 0.84
N THR A 80 -4.79 9.25 0.09
CA THR A 80 -4.56 10.69 0.05
C THR A 80 -5.78 11.47 -0.44
N THR A 81 -6.57 10.91 -1.37
CA THR A 81 -7.80 11.51 -1.87
C THR A 81 -8.96 11.36 -0.89
N LEU A 82 -9.03 10.22 -0.21
CA LEU A 82 -10.05 9.88 0.80
C LEU A 82 -9.89 10.71 2.06
N LYS A 83 -8.66 10.91 2.56
CA LYS A 83 -8.43 11.52 3.87
C LYS A 83 -8.82 12.99 3.91
N LYS A 84 -9.41 13.41 5.02
CA LYS A 84 -9.61 14.81 5.41
C LYS A 84 -8.95 15.07 6.77
N GLU A 85 -8.93 16.33 7.18
CA GLU A 85 -8.50 16.71 8.53
C GLU A 85 -9.30 15.96 9.60
N LYS A 86 -8.65 15.68 10.74
CA LYS A 86 -9.18 14.78 11.78
C LYS A 86 -9.56 13.42 11.17
N SER A 87 -10.30 12.57 11.85
CA SER A 87 -10.67 11.26 11.28
C SER A 87 -11.84 11.33 10.27
N ALA A 88 -12.01 12.44 9.54
CA ALA A 88 -13.03 12.58 8.51
C ALA A 88 -12.57 12.01 7.17
N ILE A 89 -13.53 11.72 6.28
CA ILE A 89 -13.29 11.20 4.93
C ILE A 89 -14.03 12.00 3.86
N ASP A 90 -13.56 11.91 2.62
CA ASP A 90 -14.20 12.43 1.41
C ASP A 90 -14.60 11.28 0.47
N TYR A 91 -15.68 10.57 0.83
CA TYR A 91 -16.15 9.44 0.03
C TYR A 91 -16.50 9.85 -1.41
N ASP A 92 -17.11 11.02 -1.63
CA ASP A 92 -17.55 11.43 -2.95
C ASP A 92 -16.40 11.55 -3.97
N ARG A 93 -15.20 11.95 -3.53
CA ARG A 93 -14.01 12.02 -4.39
C ARG A 93 -13.48 10.65 -4.83
N VAL A 94 -13.73 9.60 -4.04
CA VAL A 94 -13.28 8.23 -4.34
C VAL A 94 -14.41 7.28 -4.77
N ARG A 95 -15.67 7.70 -4.64
CA ARG A 95 -16.89 6.91 -4.93
C ARG A 95 -16.91 6.27 -6.32
N SER A 96 -16.27 6.90 -7.30
CA SER A 96 -16.22 6.42 -8.67
C SER A 96 -15.13 5.38 -8.93
N TRP A 97 -14.13 5.27 -8.05
CA TRP A 97 -12.91 4.48 -8.27
C TRP A 97 -13.21 2.98 -8.31
N THR A 98 -14.23 2.54 -7.56
CA THR A 98 -14.64 1.13 -7.44
C THR A 98 -15.80 0.73 -8.35
N LYS A 99 -16.32 1.66 -9.19
CA LYS A 99 -17.51 1.43 -10.04
C LYS A 99 -17.43 0.16 -10.89
N LYS A 100 -16.24 -0.15 -11.42
CA LYS A 100 -16.00 -1.35 -12.25
C LYS A 100 -15.45 -2.53 -11.46
N ALA A 101 -14.79 -2.27 -10.34
CA ALA A 101 -14.04 -3.29 -9.59
C ALA A 101 -14.93 -4.22 -8.77
N LYS A 102 -16.15 -3.79 -8.41
CA LYS A 102 -17.04 -4.48 -7.47
C LYS A 102 -16.28 -4.85 -6.18
N LEU A 103 -15.88 -3.82 -5.44
CA LEU A 103 -14.98 -3.96 -4.28
C LEU A 103 -15.46 -5.00 -3.25
N LEU A 104 -16.78 -5.06 -3.01
CA LEU A 104 -17.38 -5.96 -2.02
C LEU A 104 -17.36 -7.44 -2.43
N ASP A 105 -17.10 -7.74 -3.69
CA ASP A 105 -16.98 -9.12 -4.20
C ASP A 105 -15.51 -9.62 -4.13
N LYS A 106 -14.60 -8.82 -3.58
CA LYS A 106 -13.18 -9.17 -3.43
C LYS A 106 -12.94 -9.94 -2.14
N ASP A 107 -11.85 -10.69 -2.12
CA ASP A 107 -11.35 -11.30 -0.89
C ASP A 107 -10.42 -10.33 -0.16
N TYR A 108 -9.62 -9.58 -0.92
CA TYR A 108 -8.62 -8.65 -0.39
C TYR A 108 -8.68 -7.30 -1.10
N VAL A 109 -8.61 -6.23 -0.32
CA VAL A 109 -8.36 -4.88 -0.81
C VAL A 109 -7.06 -4.39 -0.21
N VAL A 110 -6.09 -4.09 -1.07
CA VAL A 110 -4.77 -3.60 -0.66
C VAL A 110 -4.73 -2.10 -0.83
N VAL A 111 -4.34 -1.40 0.23
CA VAL A 111 -4.24 0.05 0.29
C VAL A 111 -2.82 0.44 0.72
N PRO A 112 -1.96 0.82 -0.22
CA PRO A 112 -0.70 1.50 0.09
C PRO A 112 -1.02 2.88 0.68
N VAL A 113 -0.39 3.22 1.80
CA VAL A 113 -0.61 4.49 2.48
C VAL A 113 0.71 5.24 2.61
N HIS A 114 0.69 6.51 2.19
CA HIS A 114 1.78 7.47 2.40
C HIS A 114 1.31 8.58 3.33
N GLU A 115 1.83 8.60 4.56
CA GLU A 115 1.61 9.72 5.48
C GLU A 115 2.92 10.07 6.19
N TYR A 116 3.14 11.36 6.42
CA TYR A 116 4.30 11.86 7.18
C TYR A 116 5.65 11.31 6.69
N SER A 117 5.82 11.23 5.35
CA SER A 117 7.01 10.69 4.68
C SER A 117 7.32 9.22 5.02
N HIS A 118 6.29 8.44 5.35
CA HIS A 118 6.41 7.02 5.66
C HIS A 118 5.40 6.19 4.86
N TRP A 119 5.91 5.11 4.26
CA TRP A 119 5.12 4.13 3.53
C TRP A 119 4.76 2.96 4.43
N TRP A 120 3.47 2.62 4.44
CA TRP A 120 2.96 1.40 5.07
C TRP A 120 1.76 0.88 4.28
N MET A 121 1.27 -0.32 4.62
CA MET A 121 0.21 -0.97 3.86
C MET A 121 -0.93 -1.43 4.77
N ALA A 122 -2.17 -1.19 4.33
CA ALA A 122 -3.36 -1.81 4.90
C ALA A 122 -3.91 -2.89 3.95
N ILE A 123 -4.36 -4.01 4.50
CA ILE A 123 -5.08 -5.07 3.78
C ILE A 123 -6.44 -5.26 4.43
N ILE A 124 -7.51 -4.96 3.69
CA ILE A 124 -8.88 -5.24 4.10
C ILE A 124 -9.24 -6.63 3.60
N CYS A 125 -9.44 -7.57 4.53
CA CYS A 125 -9.87 -8.93 4.25
C CYS A 125 -11.39 -9.02 4.35
N ASN A 126 -12.01 -9.75 3.42
CA ASN A 126 -13.46 -9.91 3.33
C ASN A 126 -14.20 -8.56 3.34
N PRO A 127 -13.89 -7.63 2.41
CA PRO A 127 -14.56 -6.33 2.33
C PRO A 127 -16.07 -6.47 2.22
N GLY A 128 -16.62 -7.53 1.63
CA GLY A 128 -18.06 -7.84 1.55
C GLY A 128 -18.69 -8.39 2.84
N GLY A 129 -17.90 -8.62 3.88
CA GLY A 129 -18.30 -9.32 5.10
C GLY A 129 -19.34 -8.63 5.97
N LEU A 130 -19.83 -7.44 5.64
CA LEU A 130 -20.98 -6.83 6.32
C LEU A 130 -22.32 -7.33 5.77
N ASP A 131 -22.32 -8.06 4.66
CA ASP A 131 -23.53 -8.63 4.06
C ASP A 131 -23.96 -9.90 4.84
N HIS A 132 -24.99 -9.76 5.68
CA HIS A 132 -25.53 -10.83 6.53
C HIS A 132 -25.97 -12.09 5.76
N ASP A 133 -26.25 -11.95 4.47
CA ASP A 133 -26.70 -13.05 3.61
C ASP A 133 -25.53 -13.93 3.12
N ILE A 134 -24.27 -13.48 3.25
CA ILE A 134 -23.10 -14.07 2.59
C ILE A 134 -22.14 -14.77 3.58
N GLY A 135 -22.29 -14.59 4.89
CA GLY A 135 -21.45 -15.26 5.88
C GLY A 135 -21.35 -14.54 7.22
N PRO A 136 -20.34 -14.85 8.06
CA PRO A 136 -20.11 -14.16 9.31
C PRO A 136 -19.89 -12.66 9.07
N CYS A 137 -20.54 -11.83 9.88
CA CYS A 137 -20.62 -10.39 9.68
C CYS A 137 -19.35 -9.64 10.12
N SER A 138 -18.21 -9.96 9.51
CA SER A 138 -16.94 -9.32 9.84
C SER A 138 -16.00 -9.17 8.64
N TYR A 139 -15.40 -7.99 8.56
CA TYR A 139 -14.18 -7.71 7.80
C TYR A 139 -13.01 -7.60 8.78
N ARG A 140 -11.78 -7.69 8.27
CA ARG A 140 -10.55 -7.43 9.06
C ARG A 140 -9.69 -6.42 8.34
N ILE A 141 -9.06 -5.51 9.09
CA ILE A 141 -8.04 -4.61 8.56
C ILE A 141 -6.71 -5.01 9.17
N ILE A 142 -5.80 -5.49 8.32
CA ILE A 142 -4.44 -5.85 8.69
C ILE A 142 -3.52 -4.69 8.32
N THR A 143 -2.64 -4.25 9.21
CA THR A 143 -1.60 -3.26 8.91
C THR A 143 -0.22 -3.89 8.88
N LEU A 144 0.56 -3.56 7.85
CA LEU A 144 1.95 -3.96 7.68
C LEU A 144 2.81 -2.72 7.65
N ASP A 145 3.72 -2.62 8.60
CA ASP A 145 4.56 -1.44 8.80
C ASP A 145 5.94 -1.86 9.31
N SER A 146 6.97 -1.57 8.51
CA SER A 146 8.37 -1.83 8.82
C SER A 146 8.93 -1.03 9.99
N LEU A 147 8.29 0.08 10.38
CA LEU A 147 8.61 0.88 11.57
C LEU A 147 7.69 0.59 12.77
N ASN A 148 6.72 -0.33 12.61
CA ASN A 148 5.83 -0.75 13.68
C ASN A 148 5.10 0.43 14.36
N GLN A 149 4.66 1.44 13.61
CA GLN A 149 3.93 2.61 14.13
C GLN A 149 2.44 2.30 14.37
N ASP A 150 1.74 3.21 15.06
CA ASP A 150 0.29 3.17 15.22
C ASP A 150 -0.40 3.93 14.08
N HIS A 151 -1.45 3.33 13.52
CA HIS A 151 -2.20 3.88 12.38
C HIS A 151 -3.70 4.01 12.66
N SER A 152 -4.08 4.13 13.93
CA SER A 152 -5.49 4.15 14.38
C SER A 152 -6.38 5.12 13.60
N GLN A 153 -5.91 6.35 13.33
CA GLN A 153 -6.67 7.35 12.56
C GLN A 153 -6.90 6.92 11.11
N ALA A 154 -5.88 6.35 10.46
CA ALA A 154 -5.98 5.87 9.10
C ALA A 154 -6.93 4.67 8.99
N ILE A 155 -6.83 3.76 9.95
CA ILE A 155 -7.72 2.61 10.06
C ILE A 155 -9.18 3.08 10.23
N ASP A 156 -9.47 4.02 11.14
CA ASP A 156 -10.82 4.58 11.32
C ASP A 156 -11.37 5.23 10.02
N ARG A 157 -10.51 5.89 9.24
CA ARG A 157 -10.90 6.41 7.90
C ARG A 157 -11.22 5.29 6.91
N LEU A 158 -10.42 4.22 6.87
CA LEU A 158 -10.68 3.06 6.01
C LEU A 158 -11.97 2.32 6.40
N GLU A 159 -12.28 2.24 7.69
CA GLU A 159 -13.55 1.69 8.15
C GLU A 159 -14.74 2.54 7.72
N LYS A 160 -14.64 3.87 7.88
CA LYS A 160 -15.67 4.81 7.40
C LYS A 160 -15.86 4.71 5.90
N TYR A 161 -14.77 4.54 5.15
CA TYR A 161 -14.83 4.32 3.71
C TYR A 161 -15.59 3.04 3.38
N LEU A 162 -15.26 1.93 4.03
CA LEU A 162 -15.92 0.64 3.78
C LEU A 162 -17.42 0.73 4.08
N LEU A 163 -17.80 1.32 5.22
CA LEU A 163 -19.21 1.54 5.57
C LEU A 163 -19.95 2.39 4.53
N ALA A 164 -19.33 3.46 4.03
CA ALA A 164 -19.92 4.31 2.98
C ALA A 164 -20.06 3.55 1.64
N GLU A 165 -19.06 2.76 1.27
CA GLU A 165 -19.10 1.91 0.06
C GLU A 165 -20.24 0.89 0.14
N PHE A 166 -20.44 0.24 1.29
CA PHE A 166 -21.59 -0.65 1.51
C PHE A 166 -22.93 0.04 1.35
N GLN A 167 -23.11 1.18 2.01
CA GLN A 167 -24.36 1.95 1.94
C GLN A 167 -24.68 2.36 0.49
N ASP A 168 -23.66 2.78 -0.26
CA ASP A 168 -23.79 3.19 -1.65
C ASP A 168 -24.11 2.03 -2.60
N LYS A 169 -23.44 0.87 -2.46
CA LYS A 169 -23.54 -0.23 -3.44
C LYS A 169 -24.63 -1.25 -3.13
N LYS A 170 -24.96 -1.49 -1.86
CA LYS A 170 -25.93 -2.51 -1.44
C LYS A 170 -27.29 -1.93 -1.06
N THR A 171 -27.42 -0.60 -1.00
CA THR A 171 -28.70 0.10 -0.71
C THR A 171 -29.42 -0.42 0.54
N ARG A 172 -28.65 -0.90 1.53
CA ARG A 172 -29.15 -1.48 2.78
C ARG A 172 -28.51 -0.75 3.96
N ILE A 173 -29.28 -0.53 5.01
CA ILE A 173 -28.76 0.03 6.26
C ILE A 173 -28.06 -1.12 7.00
N ILE A 174 -26.74 -1.05 7.07
CA ILE A 174 -25.95 -1.97 7.89
C ILE A 174 -25.60 -1.26 9.19
N THR A 175 -25.98 -1.86 10.32
CA THR A 175 -25.41 -1.54 11.63
C THR A 175 -23.97 -2.03 11.70
N LYS A 176 -23.10 -1.28 12.40
CA LYS A 176 -21.68 -1.60 12.57
C LYS A 176 -21.47 -3.11 12.84
N PRO A 177 -20.41 -3.74 12.28
CA PRO A 177 -20.16 -5.16 12.47
C PRO A 177 -20.11 -5.54 13.95
N ALA A 178 -20.50 -6.78 14.26
CA ALA A 178 -20.44 -7.32 15.60
C ALA A 178 -19.00 -7.35 16.17
N GLN A 179 -17.99 -7.39 15.30
CA GLN A 179 -16.59 -7.33 15.67
C GLN A 179 -15.76 -6.65 14.57
N GLN A 180 -15.26 -5.44 14.84
CA GLN A 180 -14.21 -4.81 14.05
C GLN A 180 -12.88 -5.39 14.51
N LEU A 181 -12.13 -6.01 13.59
CA LEU A 181 -10.85 -6.63 13.91
C LEU A 181 -9.74 -5.87 13.19
N HIS A 182 -9.07 -5.01 13.96
CA HIS A 182 -7.81 -4.40 13.57
C HIS A 182 -6.68 -5.31 14.02
N ILE A 183 -5.84 -5.71 13.07
CA ILE A 183 -4.73 -6.61 13.34
C ILE A 183 -3.48 -5.91 12.87
N LYS A 184 -2.61 -5.54 13.81
CA LYS A 184 -1.27 -5.12 13.46
C LYS A 184 -0.44 -6.38 13.19
N ALA A 185 0.17 -6.49 12.02
CA ALA A 185 1.02 -7.63 11.72
C ALA A 185 2.26 -7.59 12.63
N GLU A 186 2.51 -8.69 13.34
CA GLU A 186 3.66 -8.87 14.23
C GLU A 186 4.65 -9.87 13.63
N ASN A 187 5.92 -9.78 14.03
CA ASN A 187 7.00 -10.65 13.55
C ASN A 187 7.23 -10.61 12.02
N ILE A 188 6.90 -9.49 11.38
CA ILE A 188 7.27 -9.20 10.00
C ILE A 188 8.66 -8.54 9.94
N PRO A 189 9.38 -8.62 8.80
CA PRO A 189 10.65 -7.89 8.62
C PRO A 189 10.51 -6.41 8.99
N GLN A 190 11.49 -5.84 9.69
CA GLN A 190 11.48 -4.42 10.08
C GLN A 190 12.67 -3.69 9.46
N GLN A 191 12.47 -2.40 9.18
CA GLN A 191 13.55 -1.55 8.69
C GLN A 191 14.35 -0.98 9.85
N ASN A 192 15.64 -0.69 9.61
CA ASN A 192 16.54 -0.06 10.58
C ASN A 192 17.02 1.33 10.14
N ASN A 193 16.46 1.87 9.05
CA ASN A 193 16.72 3.21 8.52
C ASN A 193 15.40 3.97 8.30
N SER A 194 15.47 5.17 7.74
CA SER A 194 14.31 6.06 7.55
C SER A 194 13.77 6.14 6.11
N TYR A 195 14.34 5.41 5.16
CA TYR A 195 14.05 5.58 3.72
C TYR A 195 13.54 4.32 3.02
N ASP A 196 13.81 3.13 3.55
CA ASP A 196 13.44 1.85 2.91
C ASP A 196 11.96 1.47 3.02
N CYS A 197 11.12 2.25 3.72
CA CYS A 197 9.71 1.91 3.93
C CYS A 197 8.95 1.58 2.63
N GLY A 198 9.29 2.26 1.52
CA GLY A 198 8.76 1.97 0.19
C GLY A 198 9.16 0.58 -0.34
N ILE A 199 10.38 0.13 -0.07
CA ILE A 199 10.88 -1.19 -0.46
C ILE A 199 10.19 -2.28 0.40
N PHE A 200 10.01 -2.03 1.69
CA PHE A 200 9.34 -2.98 2.58
C PHE A 200 7.88 -3.23 2.17
N ILE A 201 7.13 -2.20 1.79
CA ILE A 201 5.74 -2.42 1.32
C ILE A 201 5.67 -3.19 0.00
N LEU A 202 6.69 -3.09 -0.87
CA LEU A 202 6.80 -3.93 -2.07
C LEU A 202 7.10 -5.38 -1.67
N GLY A 203 8.04 -5.60 -0.75
CA GLY A 203 8.38 -6.92 -0.24
C GLY A 203 7.27 -7.60 0.55
N TYR A 204 6.41 -6.85 1.23
CA TYR A 204 5.22 -7.39 1.90
C TYR A 204 4.12 -7.84 0.93
N PHE A 205 4.11 -7.29 -0.28
CA PHE A 205 3.11 -7.60 -1.29
C PHE A 205 3.49 -8.78 -2.19
N GLU A 206 4.80 -9.00 -2.38
CA GLU A 206 5.35 -10.19 -3.08
C GLU A 206 5.11 -11.49 -2.32
#